data_AF-A0A1S5NP69-F1
#
_entry.id   AF-A0A1S5NP69-F1
#
_cell.length_a   1.000
_cell.length_b   1.000
_cell.length_c   1.000
_cell.angle_alpha   90.00
_cell.angle_beta   90.00
_cell.angle_gamma   90.00
#
_symmetry.space_group_name_H-M   'P 1'
#
loop_
_entity.id
_entity.type
_entity.pdbx_description
1 polymer ?
#
loop_
_entity_poly.entity_id
_entity_poly.type
_entity_poly.pdbx_seq_one_letter_code
_entity_poly.pdbx_strand_id
1 'polypeptide(L)'
;MKKRLLSLILISPIFAFGAGGIDKVNTFMENLSTALYALGAVLLTIAFMWGGSKIMFQGQTLREVAPIFIGGVIFGSASAIAGYIIT
;
A
#
# COMPACT_ATOMS: atom_id res chain seq x y z
N MET A 1 6.72 -21.48 11.87
CA MET A 1 7.86 -20.66 11.40
C MET A 1 7.45 -19.38 10.64
N LYS A 2 6.35 -19.36 9.86
CA LYS A 2 5.87 -18.16 9.14
C LYS A 2 5.63 -16.91 10.01
N LYS A 3 5.13 -17.07 11.25
CA LYS A 3 4.86 -15.93 12.15
C LYS A 3 6.14 -15.22 12.65
N ARG A 4 7.28 -15.93 12.75
CA ARG A 4 8.56 -15.31 13.12
C ARG A 4 9.21 -14.55 11.95
N LEU A 5 9.01 -15.02 10.72
CA LEU A 5 9.43 -14.31 9.50
C LEU A 5 8.67 -12.99 9.32
N LEU A 6 7.37 -12.98 9.61
CA LEU A 6 6.54 -11.77 9.55
C LEU A 6 6.95 -10.75 10.62
N SER A 7 7.31 -11.23 11.81
CA SER A 7 7.89 -10.39 12.87
C SER A 7 9.28 -9.86 12.50
N LEU A 8 10.10 -10.63 11.77
CA LEU A 8 11.45 -10.20 11.37
C LEU A 8 11.43 -9.12 10.29
N ILE A 9 10.42 -9.12 9.41
CA ILE A 9 10.17 -8.05 8.42
C ILE A 9 9.71 -6.75 9.10
N LEU A 10 8.97 -6.85 10.22
CA LEU A 10 8.58 -5.68 11.01
C LEU A 10 9.72 -5.13 11.89
N ILE A 11 10.76 -5.94 12.15
CA ILE A 11 11.94 -5.59 12.97
C ILE A 11 13.16 -5.21 12.10
N SER A 12 13.16 -5.49 10.78
CA SER A 12 14.21 -5.03 9.88
C SER A 12 14.42 -3.50 9.88
N PRO A 13 13.40 -2.63 10.11
CA PRO A 13 13.66 -1.22 10.30
C PRO A 13 14.48 -0.99 11.57
N ILE A 14 14.16 -1.68 12.68
CA ILE A 14 14.80 -1.55 14.01
C ILE A 14 16.30 -1.87 13.96
N PHE A 15 16.75 -2.81 13.13
CA PHE A 15 18.18 -3.05 12.94
C PHE A 15 18.88 -1.95 12.12
N ALA A 16 18.15 -1.17 11.32
CA ALA A 16 18.66 0.04 10.66
C ALA A 16 18.70 1.27 11.60
N PHE A 17 18.02 1.25 12.75
CA PHE A 17 18.07 2.34 13.75
C PHE A 17 19.43 2.44 14.47
N GLY A 18 20.30 1.43 14.39
CA GLY A 18 21.56 1.39 15.17
C GLY A 18 22.82 1.93 14.47
N ALA A 19 22.81 2.24 13.17
CA ALA A 19 24.04 2.30 12.38
C ALA A 19 24.30 3.61 11.59
N GLY A 20 23.47 4.64 11.66
CA GLY A 20 23.76 5.89 10.96
C GLY A 20 22.78 6.99 11.34
N GLY A 21 23.34 8.17 11.67
CA GLY A 21 22.64 9.31 12.26
C GLY A 21 21.40 9.79 11.51
N ILE A 22 20.76 10.79 12.11
CA ILE A 22 19.43 11.34 11.78
C ILE A 22 19.21 11.58 10.28
N ASP A 23 20.25 11.89 9.50
CA ASP A 23 20.17 11.99 8.02
C ASP A 23 19.74 10.70 7.33
N LYS A 24 20.27 9.54 7.73
CA LYS A 24 19.83 8.25 7.16
C LYS A 24 18.39 7.91 7.55
N VAL A 25 17.93 8.39 8.69
CA VAL A 25 16.53 8.19 9.12
C VAL A 25 15.60 8.98 8.21
N ASN A 26 15.92 10.24 7.91
CA ASN A 26 15.12 11.05 6.98
C ASN A 26 15.07 10.41 5.59
N THR A 27 16.22 10.00 5.04
CA THR A 27 16.25 9.31 3.73
C THR A 27 15.51 7.97 3.76
N PHE A 28 15.55 7.23 4.87
CA PHE A 28 14.80 5.97 5.00
C PHE A 28 13.29 6.21 5.08
N MET A 29 12.84 7.25 5.78
CA MET A 29 11.43 7.63 5.86
C MET A 29 10.89 8.11 4.49
N GLU A 30 11.68 8.87 3.73
CA GLU A 30 11.32 9.29 2.36
C GLU A 30 11.18 8.10 1.40
N ASN A 31 12.15 7.17 1.44
CA ASN A 31 12.09 5.94 0.62
C ASN A 31 10.91 5.05 1.02
N LEU A 32 10.62 4.95 2.32
CA LEU A 32 9.47 4.19 2.83
C LEU A 32 8.15 4.82 2.37
N SER A 33 8.04 6.15 2.43
CA SER A 33 6.86 6.87 1.93
C SER A 33 6.64 6.64 0.44
N THR A 34 7.71 6.75 -0.36
CA THR A 34 7.67 6.49 -1.80
C THR A 34 7.24 5.06 -2.11
N ALA A 35 7.75 4.08 -1.35
CA ALA A 35 7.37 2.68 -1.50
C ALA A 35 5.90 2.43 -1.10
N LEU A 36 5.42 3.05 -0.03
CA LEU A 36 4.00 3.00 0.35
C LEU A 36 3.11 3.64 -0.71
N TYR A 37 3.53 4.76 -1.30
CA TYR A 37 2.79 5.43 -2.38
C TYR A 37 2.63 4.50 -3.60
N ALA A 38 3.73 3.90 -4.03
CA ALA A 38 3.77 2.96 -5.14
C ALA A 38 2.89 1.74 -4.87
N LEU A 39 2.92 1.19 -3.65
CA LEU A 39 2.07 0.07 -3.25
C LEU A 39 0.58 0.43 -3.30
N GLY A 40 0.18 1.61 -2.82
CA GLY A 40 -1.22 2.04 -2.89
C GLY A 40 -1.74 2.20 -4.32
N ALA A 41 -0.91 2.69 -5.25
CA ALA A 41 -1.27 2.79 -6.66
C ALA A 41 -1.40 1.40 -7.35
N VAL A 42 -0.55 0.44 -6.98
CA VAL A 42 -0.65 -0.94 -7.47
C VAL A 42 -1.92 -1.61 -6.95
N LEU A 43 -2.24 -1.44 -5.66
CA LEU A 43 -3.45 -2.01 -5.06
C LEU A 43 -4.73 -1.41 -5.67
N LEU A 44 -4.74 -0.10 -5.96
CA LEU A 44 -5.81 0.55 -6.71
C LEU A 44 -6.04 -0.14 -8.05
N THR A 45 -4.97 -0.37 -8.81
CA THR A 45 -5.03 -1.01 -10.14
C THR A 45 -5.58 -2.43 -10.06
N ILE A 46 -5.14 -3.22 -9.07
CA ILE A 46 -5.63 -4.58 -8.84
C ILE A 46 -7.12 -4.55 -8.46
N ALA A 47 -7.56 -3.61 -7.61
CA ALA A 47 -8.96 -3.47 -7.23
C ALA A 47 -9.86 -3.19 -8.46
N PHE A 48 -9.41 -2.33 -9.37
CA PHE A 48 -10.12 -2.07 -10.63
C PHE A 48 -10.15 -3.29 -11.56
N MET A 49 -9.03 -4.00 -11.71
CA MET A 49 -8.98 -5.23 -12.54
C MET A 49 -9.91 -6.32 -11.99
N TRP A 50 -9.92 -6.50 -10.67
CA TRP A 50 -10.77 -7.49 -10.01
C TRP A 50 -12.24 -7.11 -10.09
N GLY A 51 -12.58 -5.84 -9.86
CA GLY A 51 -13.93 -5.34 -10.06
C GLY A 51 -14.40 -5.46 -11.52
N GLY A 52 -13.55 -5.08 -12.49
CA GLY A 52 -13.86 -5.19 -13.91
C GLY A 52 -14.13 -6.63 -14.35
N SER A 53 -13.32 -7.59 -13.88
CA SER A 53 -13.54 -9.00 -14.20
C SER A 53 -14.84 -9.57 -13.60
N LYS A 54 -15.26 -9.10 -12.41
CA LYS A 54 -16.54 -9.47 -11.78
C LYS A 54 -17.75 -8.96 -12.59
N ILE A 55 -17.65 -7.78 -13.17
CA ILE A 55 -18.71 -7.20 -14.02
C ILE A 55 -18.78 -7.93 -15.37
N MET A 56 -17.63 -8.15 -16.02
CA MET A 56 -17.59 -8.73 -17.38
C MET A 56 -17.86 -10.23 -17.43
N PHE A 57 -17.40 -11.01 -16.46
CA PHE A 57 -17.41 -12.48 -16.55
C PHE A 57 -18.41 -13.18 -15.63
N GLN A 58 -18.95 -12.50 -14.61
CA GLN A 58 -19.90 -13.10 -13.66
C GLN A 58 -21.33 -12.54 -13.78
N GLY A 59 -21.57 -11.58 -14.70
CA GLY A 59 -22.88 -10.94 -14.87
C GLY A 59 -23.38 -10.21 -13.62
N GLN A 60 -22.51 -9.99 -12.63
CA GLN A 60 -22.85 -9.29 -11.40
C GLN A 60 -23.09 -7.83 -11.71
N THR A 61 -24.13 -7.27 -11.11
CA THR A 61 -24.49 -5.87 -11.28
C THR A 61 -23.39 -4.99 -10.70
N LEU A 62 -23.23 -3.78 -11.25
CA LEU A 62 -22.29 -2.78 -10.72
C LEU A 62 -22.49 -2.53 -9.21
N ARG A 63 -23.69 -2.82 -8.68
CA ARG A 63 -24.03 -2.66 -7.27
C ARG A 63 -23.39 -3.70 -6.35
N GLU A 64 -23.09 -4.89 -6.85
CA GLU A 64 -22.38 -5.94 -6.10
C GLU A 64 -20.87 -5.76 -6.12
N VAL A 65 -20.36 -5.01 -7.11
CA VAL A 65 -18.93 -4.73 -7.29
C VAL A 65 -18.57 -3.32 -6.80
N ALA A 66 -19.55 -2.44 -6.59
CA ALA A 66 -19.39 -1.10 -6.04
C ALA A 66 -18.51 -1.02 -4.78
N PRO A 67 -18.60 -1.95 -3.80
CA PRO A 67 -17.75 -1.91 -2.62
C PRO A 67 -16.25 -2.05 -2.93
N ILE A 68 -15.88 -2.82 -3.96
CA ILE A 68 -14.49 -3.03 -4.38
C ILE A 68 -13.93 -1.75 -5.01
N PHE A 69 -14.72 -1.06 -5.83
CA PHE A 69 -14.32 0.21 -6.43
C PHE A 69 -14.20 1.33 -5.41
N ILE A 70 -15.16 1.46 -4.50
CA ILE A 70 -15.12 2.47 -3.44
C ILE A 70 -13.91 2.22 -2.53
N GLY A 71 -13.68 0.97 -2.12
CA GLY A 71 -12.52 0.59 -1.34
C GLY A 71 -11.20 0.83 -2.07
N GLY A 72 -11.14 0.53 -3.37
CA GLY A 72 -10.00 0.81 -4.23
C GLY A 72 -9.67 2.30 -4.26
N VAL A 73 -10.66 3.14 -4.58
CA VAL A 73 -10.49 4.60 -4.65
C VAL A 73 -10.03 5.20 -3.32
N ILE A 74 -10.57 4.72 -2.19
CA ILE A 74 -10.13 5.15 -0.84
C ILE A 74 -8.67 4.74 -0.60
N PHE A 75 -8.26 3.54 -1.00
CA PHE A 75 -6.88 3.07 -0.83
C PHE A 75 -5.88 3.89 -1.68
N GLY A 76 -6.23 4.18 -2.92
CA GLY A 76 -5.40 5.00 -3.81
C GLY A 76 -5.30 6.46 -3.35
N SER A 77 -6.40 7.03 -2.85
CA SER A 77 -6.41 8.40 -2.33
C SER A 77 -5.69 8.54 -0.99
N ALA A 78 -5.79 7.55 -0.09
CA ALA A 78 -4.99 7.50 1.13
C ALA A 78 -3.48 7.43 0.84
N SER A 79 -3.09 6.70 -0.23
CA SER A 79 -1.71 6.64 -0.72
C SER A 79 -1.17 8.04 -1.09
N ALA A 80 -1.95 8.81 -1.84
CA ALA A 80 -1.58 10.17 -2.26
C ALA A 80 -1.46 11.14 -1.08
N ILE A 81 -2.33 11.01 -0.07
CA ILE A 81 -2.27 11.83 1.15
C ILE A 81 -1.00 11.50 1.97
N ALA A 82 -0.61 10.22 2.06
CA ALA A 82 0.63 9.82 2.74
C ALA A 82 1.88 10.42 2.08
N GLY A 83 1.92 10.45 0.73
CA GLY A 83 3.00 11.10 0.00
C GLY A 83 3.11 12.61 0.27
N TYR A 84 1.98 13.28 0.52
CA TYR A 84 1.93 14.71 0.81
C TYR A 84 2.29 15.07 2.25
N ILE A 85 2.04 14.18 3.23
CA ILE A 85 2.32 14.44 4.66
C ILE A 85 3.78 14.19 5.03
N ILE A 86 4.48 13.32 4.29
CA ILE A 86 5.89 12.98 4.54
C ILE A 86 6.88 13.85 3.73
N THR A 87 6.37 14.64 2.77
CA THR A 87 7.15 15.68 2.07
C THR A 87 7.33 16.91 2.95
#